data_AF-W9JCS6-F1
#
_entry.id   AF-W9JCS6-F1
#
_cell.length_a   1.000
_cell.length_b   1.000
_cell.length_c   1.000
_cell.angle_alpha   90.00
_cell.angle_beta   90.00
_cell.angle_gamma   90.00
#
_symmetry.space_group_name_H-M   'P 1'
#
loop_
_entity.id
_entity.type
_entity.pdbx_description
1 polymer ?
#
loop_
_entity_poly.entity_id
_entity_poly.type
_entity_poly.pdbx_seq_one_letter_code
_entity_poly.pdbx_strand_id
1 'polypeptide(L)'
;MRTKVASACGTEEMVPGMSYVHMVDKLWGSWNQTCFTDPKTGEFCHDVIAAFPEVDDVSKLSKSDLCSYCNVEQYKIMQADAYSGAYDEYAQSNYKYVAKACDLKVDNFNPTDSAFNVTNPDASSEVCVSGKIYGAKAGDSCDSIALSQGVSAATMYYINSNIFDCTKIAVGTSLCLPLTCTKIYRVQKGDTCLDIALNNGIMSDQLLSYNSQLNWNCTNLHDADPYWGSTLCVSTPGGIYAGQPLNNNTANTDPQRIDPPAGATVANGTTLECSHWLTYDGGLSCTQICLANDVAINLFTEINPSLNKTTCDEDLKAGNAYCVKPITGWDLPAFTKTATGQATATKSASPSGTKSTAATASAPQTSTSEKVPSPTQPGIVDSCNQWHYVDNGDGCYSIAETYHINLADFYKWNSKVGNDCSGLWLHYYVCVGVAS
;
A
#
# COMPACT_ATOMS: atom_id res chain seq x y z
N MET A 1 -14.25 17.44 -23.59
CA MET A 1 -13.04 16.96 -22.90
C MET A 1 -12.70 15.53 -23.32
N ARG A 2 -13.63 14.59 -23.15
CA ARG A 2 -13.55 13.18 -23.60
C ARG A 2 -12.90 12.97 -24.97
N THR A 3 -13.43 13.58 -26.04
CA THR A 3 -12.89 13.45 -27.41
C THR A 3 -11.44 13.91 -27.53
N LYS A 4 -11.04 14.97 -26.80
CA LYS A 4 -9.66 15.47 -26.83
C LYS A 4 -8.70 14.48 -26.17
N VAL A 5 -9.10 13.87 -25.05
CA VAL A 5 -8.30 12.86 -24.35
C VAL A 5 -8.22 11.57 -25.16
N ALA A 6 -9.33 11.12 -25.75
CA ALA A 6 -9.34 9.97 -26.65
C ALA A 6 -8.39 10.17 -27.86
N SER A 7 -8.37 11.37 -28.43
CA SER A 7 -7.48 11.72 -29.54
C SER A 7 -6.01 11.87 -29.13
N ALA A 8 -5.71 12.26 -27.89
CA ALA A 8 -4.34 12.48 -27.42
C ALA A 8 -3.68 11.20 -26.85
N CYS A 9 -4.45 10.35 -26.18
CA CYS A 9 -3.94 9.19 -25.42
C CYS A 9 -4.22 7.83 -26.09
N GLY A 10 -5.05 7.78 -27.13
CA GLY A 10 -5.32 6.54 -27.86
C GLY A 10 -5.84 5.41 -26.95
N THR A 11 -5.17 4.25 -26.99
CA THR A 11 -5.46 3.06 -26.16
C THR A 11 -4.57 2.93 -24.94
N GLU A 12 -3.82 3.96 -24.57
CA GLU A 12 -2.98 3.91 -23.36
C GLU A 12 -3.84 3.78 -22.10
N GLU A 13 -3.37 2.91 -21.22
CA GLU A 13 -3.98 2.63 -19.93
C GLU A 13 -3.15 3.28 -18.82
N MET A 14 -3.84 3.94 -17.90
CA MET A 14 -3.22 4.52 -16.71
C MET A 14 -2.81 3.42 -15.71
N VAL A 15 -3.65 2.40 -15.60
CA VAL A 15 -3.38 1.11 -14.94
C VAL A 15 -4.05 0.00 -15.77
N PRO A 16 -3.59 -1.26 -15.73
CA PRO A 16 -4.18 -2.33 -16.52
C PRO A 16 -5.72 -2.39 -16.39
N GLY A 17 -6.42 -2.26 -17.52
CA GLY A 17 -7.89 -2.23 -17.59
C GLY A 17 -8.55 -0.85 -17.39
N MET A 18 -7.77 0.23 -17.24
CA MET A 18 -8.29 1.59 -17.02
C MET A 18 -7.65 2.61 -17.97
N SER A 19 -8.38 3.06 -18.99
CA SER A 19 -7.90 4.07 -19.94
C SER A 19 -7.92 5.51 -19.39
N TYR A 20 -7.20 6.42 -20.02
CA TYR A 20 -7.32 7.86 -19.71
C TYR A 20 -8.71 8.44 -20.01
N VAL A 21 -9.41 7.89 -21.01
CA VAL A 21 -10.79 8.27 -21.33
C VAL A 21 -11.73 7.88 -20.19
N HIS A 22 -11.46 6.75 -19.55
CA HIS A 22 -12.23 6.31 -18.38
C HIS A 22 -12.18 7.33 -17.23
N MET A 23 -10.99 7.85 -16.90
CA MET A 23 -10.85 8.85 -15.83
C MET A 23 -11.69 10.10 -16.13
N VAL A 24 -11.71 10.54 -17.40
CA VAL A 24 -12.53 11.68 -17.83
C VAL A 24 -14.02 11.38 -17.69
N ASP A 25 -14.46 10.18 -18.02
CA ASP A 25 -15.85 9.78 -17.93
C ASP A 25 -16.31 9.68 -16.45
N LYS A 26 -15.45 9.19 -15.53
CA LYS A 26 -15.71 9.25 -14.07
C LYS A 26 -15.82 10.67 -13.52
N LEU A 27 -14.90 11.54 -13.91
CA LEU A 27 -14.93 12.95 -13.51
C LEU A 27 -16.21 13.63 -14.03
N TRP A 28 -16.60 13.33 -15.26
CA TRP A 28 -17.82 13.85 -15.86
C TRP A 28 -19.09 13.33 -15.17
N GLY A 29 -19.12 12.04 -14.84
CA GLY A 29 -20.20 11.43 -14.06
C GLY A 29 -20.39 12.08 -12.70
N SER A 30 -19.29 12.26 -11.97
CA SER A 30 -19.28 12.95 -10.66
C SER A 30 -19.73 14.42 -10.78
N TRP A 31 -19.28 15.10 -11.84
CA TRP A 31 -19.69 16.47 -12.13
C TRP A 31 -21.20 16.57 -12.37
N ASN A 32 -21.79 15.69 -13.19
CA ASN A 32 -23.23 15.73 -13.48
C ASN A 32 -24.09 15.48 -12.24
N GLN A 33 -23.65 14.60 -11.35
CA GLN A 33 -24.34 14.32 -10.09
C GLN A 33 -24.24 15.48 -9.09
N THR A 34 -23.21 16.32 -9.18
CA THR A 34 -22.97 17.39 -8.19
C THR A 34 -23.45 18.76 -8.69
N CYS A 35 -23.35 19.02 -10.00
CA CYS A 35 -23.48 20.37 -10.57
C CYS A 35 -24.76 20.58 -11.38
N PHE A 36 -25.73 19.68 -11.32
CA PHE A 36 -27.05 19.92 -11.92
C PHE A 36 -27.89 20.84 -11.04
N THR A 37 -28.75 21.63 -11.67
CA THR A 37 -29.55 22.66 -11.00
C THR A 37 -31.04 22.42 -11.17
N ASP A 38 -31.84 22.91 -10.22
CA ASP A 38 -33.29 22.94 -10.38
C ASP A 38 -33.65 23.95 -11.48
N PRO A 39 -34.35 23.55 -12.55
CA PRO A 39 -34.66 24.44 -13.67
C PRO A 39 -35.63 25.57 -13.30
N LYS A 40 -36.32 25.49 -12.17
CA LYS A 40 -37.24 26.54 -11.70
C LYS A 40 -36.55 27.57 -10.83
N THR A 41 -35.70 27.14 -9.89
CA THR A 41 -35.04 28.04 -8.93
C THR A 41 -33.64 28.45 -9.37
N GLY A 42 -32.98 27.64 -10.19
CA GLY A 42 -31.58 27.80 -10.57
C GLY A 42 -30.59 27.36 -9.49
N GLU A 43 -31.08 26.85 -8.35
CA GLU A 43 -30.24 26.37 -7.25
C GLU A 43 -29.58 25.04 -7.60
N PHE A 44 -28.40 24.79 -7.04
CA PHE A 44 -27.74 23.50 -7.18
C PHE A 44 -28.53 22.43 -6.43
N CYS A 45 -28.86 21.35 -7.13
CA CYS A 45 -29.70 20.32 -6.57
C CYS A 45 -29.05 19.56 -5.41
N HIS A 46 -27.71 19.54 -5.35
CA HIS A 46 -27.00 19.05 -4.18
C HIS A 46 -27.37 19.82 -2.91
N ASP A 47 -27.40 21.16 -2.96
CA ASP A 47 -27.74 22.00 -1.82
C ASP A 47 -29.22 21.85 -1.44
N VAL A 48 -30.10 21.72 -2.43
CA VAL A 48 -31.53 21.47 -2.21
C VAL A 48 -31.77 20.16 -1.47
N ILE A 49 -31.10 19.07 -1.89
CA ILE A 49 -31.22 17.75 -1.26
C ILE A 49 -30.58 17.75 0.13
N ALA A 50 -29.43 18.42 0.30
CA ALA A 50 -28.75 18.54 1.59
C ALA A 50 -29.59 19.29 2.64
N ALA A 51 -30.55 20.11 2.22
CA ALA A 51 -31.48 20.80 3.10
C ALA A 51 -32.68 19.95 3.54
N PHE A 52 -32.84 18.72 3.03
CA PHE A 52 -33.91 17.83 3.48
C PHE A 52 -33.72 17.42 4.95
N PRO A 53 -34.81 17.09 5.67
CA PRO A 53 -34.69 16.52 7.00
C PRO A 53 -33.91 15.21 6.98
N GLU A 54 -33.00 15.03 7.94
CA GLU A 54 -32.30 13.75 8.12
C GLU A 54 -33.30 12.67 8.53
N VAL A 55 -33.40 11.63 7.70
CA VAL A 55 -34.25 10.46 7.95
C VAL A 55 -33.46 9.18 7.71
N ASP A 56 -33.78 8.15 8.48
CA ASP A 56 -33.27 6.79 8.37
C ASP A 56 -33.91 6.00 7.20
N ASP A 57 -35.04 6.48 6.64
CA ASP A 57 -35.73 5.86 5.52
C ASP A 57 -36.44 6.91 4.64
N VAL A 58 -36.32 6.79 3.32
CA VAL A 58 -36.88 7.75 2.35
C VAL A 58 -38.41 7.86 2.42
N SER A 59 -39.11 6.86 2.96
CA SER A 59 -40.57 6.90 3.18
C SER A 59 -41.00 7.94 4.21
N LYS A 60 -40.07 8.40 5.06
CA LYS A 60 -40.31 9.42 6.09
C LYS A 60 -40.15 10.85 5.56
N LEU A 61 -39.59 11.03 4.36
CA LEU A 61 -39.53 12.34 3.72
C LEU A 61 -40.91 12.85 3.36
N SER A 62 -41.06 14.18 3.37
CA SER A 62 -42.28 14.82 2.90
C SER A 62 -42.50 14.52 1.41
N LYS A 63 -43.76 14.49 0.97
CA LYS A 63 -44.06 14.29 -0.46
C LYS A 63 -43.45 15.40 -1.35
N SER A 64 -43.28 16.61 -0.83
CA SER A 64 -42.64 17.71 -1.57
C SER A 64 -41.15 17.47 -1.79
N ASP A 65 -40.43 16.97 -0.80
CA ASP A 65 -38.98 16.71 -0.91
C ASP A 65 -38.74 15.46 -1.76
N LEU A 66 -39.52 14.40 -1.48
CA LEU A 66 -39.47 13.13 -2.20
C LEU A 66 -39.71 13.31 -3.70
N CYS A 67 -40.69 14.15 -4.06
CA CYS A 67 -41.07 14.42 -5.44
C CYS A 67 -40.46 15.71 -6.00
N SER A 68 -39.50 16.32 -5.31
CA SER A 68 -38.77 17.47 -5.82
C SER A 68 -38.02 17.09 -7.10
N TYR A 69 -37.81 18.08 -7.99
CA TYR A 69 -37.04 17.85 -9.22
C TYR A 69 -35.65 17.30 -8.87
N CYS A 70 -34.98 17.91 -7.90
CA CYS A 70 -33.63 17.54 -7.51
C CYS A 70 -33.53 16.09 -7.03
N ASN A 71 -34.42 15.64 -6.14
CA ASN A 71 -34.39 14.26 -5.65
C ASN A 71 -34.65 13.25 -6.78
N VAL A 72 -35.66 13.51 -7.62
CA VAL A 72 -36.03 12.61 -8.72
C VAL A 72 -34.93 12.54 -9.78
N GLU A 73 -34.33 13.68 -10.12
CA GLU A 73 -33.32 13.76 -11.17
C GLU A 73 -31.98 13.17 -10.72
N GLN A 74 -31.63 13.29 -9.43
CA GLN A 74 -30.44 12.64 -8.88
C GLN A 74 -30.44 11.13 -9.14
N TYR A 75 -31.54 10.45 -8.84
CA TYR A 75 -31.65 9.00 -9.10
C TYR A 75 -31.55 8.65 -10.58
N LYS A 76 -32.11 9.48 -11.48
CA LYS A 76 -31.97 9.27 -12.93
C LYS A 76 -30.53 9.42 -13.40
N ILE A 77 -29.83 10.46 -12.92
CA ILE A 77 -28.44 10.72 -13.29
C ILE A 77 -27.56 9.56 -12.80
N MET A 78 -27.74 9.12 -11.55
CA MET A 78 -27.03 7.97 -10.98
C MET A 78 -27.28 6.70 -11.79
N GLN A 79 -28.53 6.42 -12.15
CA GLN A 79 -28.92 5.24 -12.92
C GLN A 79 -28.34 5.26 -14.34
N ALA A 80 -28.39 6.42 -15.00
CA ALA A 80 -27.99 6.57 -16.40
C ALA A 80 -26.46 6.50 -16.59
N ASP A 81 -25.69 6.77 -15.54
CA ASP A 81 -24.24 6.84 -15.59
C ASP A 81 -23.57 5.52 -15.18
N ALA A 82 -22.96 4.85 -16.17
CA ALA A 82 -22.19 3.62 -16.03
C ALA A 82 -20.94 3.73 -15.12
N TYR A 83 -20.58 4.95 -14.72
CA TYR A 83 -19.40 5.27 -13.92
C TYR A 83 -19.73 5.90 -12.57
N SER A 84 -21.01 6.07 -12.25
CA SER A 84 -21.45 6.76 -11.03
C SER A 84 -20.92 6.10 -9.77
N GLY A 85 -20.82 4.76 -9.77
CA GLY A 85 -20.45 3.95 -8.59
C GLY A 85 -21.41 4.07 -7.41
N ALA A 86 -22.44 4.92 -7.52
CA ALA A 86 -23.35 5.31 -6.46
C ALA A 86 -24.76 4.69 -6.65
N TYR A 87 -25.06 4.16 -7.84
CA TYR A 87 -26.32 3.47 -8.10
C TYR A 87 -26.21 1.97 -7.80
N ASP A 88 -26.56 1.60 -6.58
CA ASP A 88 -26.58 0.22 -6.08
C ASP A 88 -28.02 -0.30 -5.87
N GLU A 89 -28.16 -1.48 -5.27
CA GLU A 89 -29.48 -2.07 -4.97
C GLU A 89 -30.32 -1.18 -4.03
N TYR A 90 -29.66 -0.44 -3.13
CA TYR A 90 -30.31 0.46 -2.19
C TYR A 90 -30.86 1.70 -2.91
N ALA A 91 -30.04 2.36 -3.73
CA ALA A 91 -30.46 3.48 -4.57
C ALA A 91 -31.58 3.07 -5.55
N GLN A 92 -31.50 1.87 -6.11
CA GLN A 92 -32.55 1.32 -6.98
C GLN A 92 -33.87 1.14 -6.22
N SER A 93 -33.82 0.56 -5.02
CA SER A 93 -35.01 0.37 -4.17
C SER A 93 -35.67 1.71 -3.82
N ASN A 94 -34.86 2.70 -3.42
CA ASN A 94 -35.34 4.05 -3.14
C ASN A 94 -35.93 4.71 -4.38
N TYR A 95 -35.31 4.55 -5.55
CA TYR A 95 -35.86 5.15 -6.77
C TYR A 95 -37.20 4.53 -7.17
N LYS A 96 -37.37 3.20 -7.00
CA LYS A 96 -38.67 2.53 -7.19
C LYS A 96 -39.73 3.08 -6.24
N TYR A 97 -39.37 3.31 -4.97
CA TYR A 97 -40.27 3.91 -3.98
C TYR A 97 -40.67 5.34 -4.38
N VAL A 98 -39.70 6.19 -4.70
CA VAL A 98 -39.91 7.58 -5.17
C VAL A 98 -40.81 7.59 -6.41
N ALA A 99 -40.51 6.76 -7.41
CA ALA A 99 -41.29 6.69 -8.64
C ALA A 99 -42.75 6.31 -8.37
N LYS A 100 -42.99 5.36 -7.48
CA LYS A 100 -44.35 4.98 -7.06
C LYS A 100 -45.05 6.10 -6.28
N ALA A 101 -44.37 6.73 -5.33
CA ALA A 101 -44.96 7.77 -4.48
C ALA A 101 -45.26 9.08 -5.24
N CYS A 102 -44.48 9.34 -6.30
CA CYS A 102 -44.55 10.53 -7.13
C CYS A 102 -45.24 10.30 -8.48
N ASP A 103 -45.86 9.13 -8.68
CA ASP A 103 -46.58 8.75 -9.91
C ASP A 103 -45.73 8.91 -11.20
N LEU A 104 -44.43 8.60 -11.10
CA LEU A 104 -43.49 8.70 -12.21
C LEU A 104 -43.57 7.46 -13.11
N LYS A 105 -43.43 7.67 -14.41
CA LYS A 105 -43.22 6.59 -15.38
C LYS A 105 -41.74 6.41 -15.63
N VAL A 106 -41.21 5.25 -15.26
CA VAL A 106 -39.81 4.87 -15.42
C VAL A 106 -39.77 3.52 -16.15
N ASP A 107 -39.10 3.46 -17.29
CA ASP A 107 -39.15 2.30 -18.20
C ASP A 107 -38.36 1.10 -17.67
N ASN A 108 -37.24 1.35 -16.99
CA ASN A 108 -36.47 0.35 -16.25
C ASN A 108 -35.78 1.02 -15.07
N PHE A 109 -35.49 0.26 -14.02
CA PHE A 109 -34.71 0.71 -12.86
C PHE A 109 -33.30 0.11 -12.85
N ASN A 110 -32.91 -0.59 -13.91
CA ASN A 110 -31.60 -1.21 -13.95
C ASN A 110 -30.54 -0.13 -14.17
N PRO A 111 -29.36 -0.24 -13.53
CA PRO A 111 -28.25 0.64 -13.87
C PRO A 111 -27.90 0.48 -15.35
N THR A 112 -27.40 1.55 -15.96
CA THR A 112 -26.66 1.42 -17.22
C THR A 112 -25.48 0.48 -16.96
N ASP A 113 -25.36 -0.59 -17.77
CA ASP A 113 -24.25 -1.54 -17.66
C ASP A 113 -22.92 -0.81 -17.58
N SER A 114 -22.07 -1.25 -16.65
CA SER A 114 -20.78 -0.62 -16.53
C SER A 114 -20.02 -0.75 -17.85
N ALA A 115 -19.48 0.36 -18.34
CA ALA A 115 -18.59 0.32 -19.50
C ALA A 115 -17.28 -0.42 -19.20
N PHE A 116 -17.05 -0.80 -17.94
CA PHE A 116 -16.04 -1.77 -17.57
C PHE A 116 -16.48 -3.17 -17.99
N ASN A 117 -15.91 -3.67 -19.09
CA ASN A 117 -15.85 -5.10 -19.32
C ASN A 117 -14.61 -5.64 -18.56
N VAL A 118 -14.62 -5.51 -17.23
CA VAL A 118 -13.69 -6.32 -16.42
C VAL A 118 -14.22 -7.73 -16.60
N THR A 119 -13.56 -8.54 -17.43
CA THR A 119 -13.44 -9.95 -17.07
C THR A 119 -12.80 -9.92 -15.70
N ASN A 120 -13.65 -9.90 -14.66
CA ASN A 120 -13.21 -10.30 -13.35
C ASN A 120 -12.54 -11.64 -13.63
N PRO A 121 -11.21 -11.79 -13.43
CA PRO A 121 -10.62 -13.10 -13.52
C PRO A 121 -11.50 -13.95 -12.62
N ASP A 122 -12.08 -14.98 -13.23
CA ASP A 122 -13.10 -15.79 -12.61
C ASP A 122 -12.59 -16.11 -11.20
N ALA A 123 -13.24 -15.56 -10.17
CA ALA A 123 -12.89 -15.84 -8.77
C ALA A 123 -13.33 -17.28 -8.41
N SER A 124 -13.42 -18.15 -9.41
CA SER A 124 -13.82 -19.56 -9.36
C SER A 124 -12.64 -20.50 -9.14
N SER A 125 -11.48 -19.99 -8.73
CA SER A 125 -10.59 -20.80 -7.89
C SER A 125 -10.46 -20.15 -6.53
N GLU A 126 -11.16 -20.74 -5.56
CA GLU A 126 -10.91 -20.61 -4.12
C GLU A 126 -9.41 -20.53 -3.84
N VAL A 127 -8.86 -19.32 -3.62
CA VAL A 127 -7.53 -19.21 -3.03
C VAL A 127 -7.71 -19.28 -1.52
N CYS A 128 -8.04 -20.48 -1.04
CA CYS A 128 -7.88 -20.76 0.37
C CYS A 128 -6.39 -20.94 0.64
N VAL A 129 -5.67 -19.83 0.89
CA VAL A 129 -4.20 -19.81 1.04
C VAL A 129 -3.72 -20.81 2.10
N SER A 130 -4.51 -21.03 3.15
CA SER A 130 -4.17 -22.01 4.20
C SER A 130 -4.38 -23.47 3.77
N GLY A 131 -5.15 -23.72 2.70
CA GLY A 131 -5.67 -25.02 2.30
C GLY A 131 -6.64 -25.65 3.32
N LYS A 132 -7.04 -24.92 4.36
CA LYS A 132 -7.87 -25.44 5.46
C LYS A 132 -9.32 -25.01 5.30
N ILE A 133 -10.21 -25.99 5.20
CA ILE A 133 -11.65 -25.79 5.17
C ILE A 133 -12.26 -26.20 6.50
N TYR A 134 -13.15 -25.37 7.03
CA TYR A 134 -13.93 -25.61 8.23
C TYR A 134 -15.41 -25.70 7.89
N GLY A 135 -16.07 -26.78 8.33
CA GLY A 135 -17.51 -26.94 8.23
C GLY A 135 -18.21 -26.37 9.46
N ALA A 136 -19.02 -25.32 9.27
CA ALA A 136 -19.72 -24.64 10.36
C ALA A 136 -20.66 -25.58 11.13
N LYS A 137 -20.65 -25.45 12.46
CA LYS A 137 -21.41 -26.26 13.42
C LYS A 137 -22.51 -25.43 14.07
N ALA A 138 -23.43 -26.11 14.75
CA ALA A 138 -24.52 -25.46 15.47
C ALA A 138 -23.96 -24.53 16.57
N GLY A 139 -24.32 -23.25 16.50
CA GLY A 139 -23.87 -22.22 17.46
C GLY A 139 -22.61 -21.47 17.04
N ASP A 140 -22.02 -21.79 15.88
CA ASP A 140 -20.82 -21.10 15.41
C ASP A 140 -21.13 -19.65 15.00
N SER A 141 -20.31 -18.74 15.50
CA SER A 141 -20.10 -17.37 15.04
C SER A 141 -18.67 -17.23 14.50
N CYS A 142 -18.38 -16.16 13.74
CA CYS A 142 -17.02 -15.92 13.27
C CYS A 142 -16.00 -15.91 14.40
N ASP A 143 -16.40 -15.29 15.51
CA ASP A 143 -15.59 -15.18 16.72
C ASP A 143 -15.33 -16.54 17.39
N SER A 144 -16.37 -17.38 17.52
CA SER A 144 -16.19 -18.70 18.11
C SER A 144 -15.28 -19.60 17.28
N ILE A 145 -15.41 -19.52 15.94
CA ILE A 145 -14.54 -20.25 15.02
C ILE A 145 -13.13 -19.68 15.12
N ALA A 146 -12.96 -18.36 15.01
CA ALA A 146 -11.68 -17.68 15.10
C ALA A 146 -10.90 -18.03 16.38
N LEU A 147 -11.58 -18.02 17.53
CA LEU A 147 -11.01 -18.43 18.81
C LEU A 147 -10.59 -19.90 18.82
N SER A 148 -11.40 -20.79 18.25
CA SER A 148 -11.11 -22.23 18.23
C SER A 148 -10.02 -22.62 17.23
N GLN A 149 -9.91 -21.89 16.12
CA GLN A 149 -8.99 -22.20 15.01
C GLN A 149 -7.71 -21.36 15.07
N GLY A 150 -7.63 -20.36 15.94
CA GLY A 150 -6.48 -19.47 16.05
C GLY A 150 -6.30 -18.60 14.81
N VAL A 151 -7.38 -17.98 14.31
CA VAL A 151 -7.37 -17.14 13.10
C VAL A 151 -8.01 -15.79 13.38
N SER A 152 -7.84 -14.81 12.48
CA SER A 152 -8.58 -13.55 12.53
C SER A 152 -10.02 -13.75 12.06
N ALA A 153 -11.00 -13.35 12.88
CA ALA A 153 -12.42 -13.38 12.52
C ALA A 153 -12.70 -12.48 11.30
N ALA A 154 -12.06 -11.31 11.28
CA ALA A 154 -12.20 -10.33 10.20
C ALA A 154 -11.75 -10.91 8.86
N THR A 155 -10.54 -11.46 8.81
CA THR A 155 -10.02 -12.06 7.58
C THR A 155 -10.89 -13.23 7.13
N MET A 156 -11.35 -14.07 8.06
CA MET A 156 -12.24 -15.17 7.73
C MET A 156 -13.57 -14.67 7.13
N TYR A 157 -14.17 -13.61 7.67
CA TYR A 157 -15.39 -13.03 7.13
C TYR A 157 -15.21 -12.60 5.65
N TYR A 158 -14.16 -11.85 5.35
CA TYR A 158 -13.99 -11.28 4.00
C TYR A 158 -13.54 -12.28 2.93
N ILE A 159 -12.82 -13.35 3.30
CA ILE A 159 -12.42 -14.40 2.33
C ILE A 159 -13.54 -15.42 2.07
N ASN A 160 -14.66 -15.33 2.80
CA ASN A 160 -15.80 -16.24 2.69
C ASN A 160 -17.07 -15.44 2.37
N SER A 161 -17.33 -15.23 1.09
CA SER A 161 -18.52 -14.49 0.61
C SER A 161 -19.86 -15.16 0.97
N ASN A 162 -19.82 -16.41 1.46
CA ASN A 162 -20.97 -17.17 1.94
C ASN A 162 -21.28 -16.95 3.44
N ILE A 163 -20.55 -16.06 4.13
CA ILE A 163 -20.90 -15.60 5.49
C ILE A 163 -21.81 -14.38 5.36
N PHE A 164 -23.12 -14.59 5.61
CA PHE A 164 -24.12 -13.50 5.61
C PHE A 164 -24.31 -12.85 6.98
N ASP A 165 -24.09 -13.61 8.05
CA ASP A 165 -24.22 -13.15 9.43
C ASP A 165 -23.10 -13.75 10.27
N CYS A 166 -22.20 -12.89 10.72
CA CYS A 166 -21.01 -13.27 11.45
C CYS A 166 -21.32 -13.62 12.92
N THR A 167 -22.50 -13.25 13.43
CA THR A 167 -22.98 -13.63 14.77
C THR A 167 -23.54 -15.05 14.78
N LYS A 168 -23.98 -15.57 13.63
CA LYS A 168 -24.60 -16.88 13.50
C LYS A 168 -24.44 -17.46 12.10
N ILE A 169 -23.49 -18.39 11.98
CA ILE A 169 -23.19 -19.06 10.71
C ILE A 169 -24.09 -20.29 10.57
N ALA A 170 -24.64 -20.49 9.36
CA ALA A 170 -25.48 -21.65 9.06
C ALA A 170 -24.66 -22.96 9.16
N VAL A 171 -25.28 -23.99 9.75
CA VAL A 171 -24.64 -25.30 9.90
C VAL A 171 -24.37 -25.90 8.53
N GLY A 172 -23.16 -26.44 8.34
CA GLY A 172 -22.71 -27.04 7.09
C GLY A 172 -22.12 -26.04 6.08
N THR A 173 -22.11 -24.73 6.39
CA THR A 173 -21.38 -23.76 5.56
C THR A 173 -19.90 -24.12 5.52
N SER A 174 -19.36 -24.28 4.32
CA SER A 174 -17.94 -24.53 4.07
C SER A 174 -17.17 -23.22 4.08
N LEU A 175 -16.23 -23.07 5.02
CA LEU A 175 -15.46 -21.85 5.21
C LEU A 175 -13.97 -22.11 5.01
N CYS A 176 -13.31 -21.33 4.16
CA CYS A 176 -11.87 -21.25 4.18
C CYS A 176 -11.38 -20.58 5.46
N LEU A 177 -10.43 -21.20 6.16
CA LEU A 177 -9.75 -20.59 7.28
C LEU A 177 -8.57 -19.73 6.79
N PRO A 178 -8.34 -18.54 7.36
CA PRO A 178 -7.09 -17.82 7.15
C PRO A 178 -5.87 -18.60 7.66
N LEU A 179 -4.67 -18.08 7.41
CA LEU A 179 -3.48 -18.57 8.09
C LEU A 179 -3.61 -18.39 9.62
N THR A 180 -3.12 -19.37 10.38
CA THR A 180 -3.23 -19.38 11.84
C THR A 180 -2.23 -18.43 12.50
N CYS A 181 -2.64 -17.83 13.60
CA CYS A 181 -1.87 -16.92 14.42
C CYS A 181 -1.48 -17.65 15.72
N THR A 182 -0.22 -17.52 16.14
CA THR A 182 0.27 -18.13 17.39
C THR A 182 -0.29 -17.43 18.63
N LYS A 183 -0.72 -16.17 18.48
CA LYS A 183 -1.47 -15.41 19.47
C LYS A 183 -2.67 -14.73 18.82
N ILE A 184 -3.81 -14.85 19.48
CA ILE A 184 -5.06 -14.17 19.14
C ILE A 184 -5.53 -13.36 20.33
N TYR A 185 -6.29 -12.30 20.06
CA TYR A 185 -6.84 -11.42 21.06
C TYR A 185 -8.32 -11.15 20.77
N ARG A 186 -9.17 -11.25 21.78
CA ARG A 186 -10.58 -10.86 21.69
C ARG A 186 -10.72 -9.44 22.20
N VAL A 187 -11.20 -8.53 21.35
CA VAL A 187 -11.44 -7.13 21.71
C VAL A 187 -12.37 -7.05 22.93
N GLN A 188 -11.92 -6.32 23.94
CA GLN A 188 -12.67 -6.01 25.15
C GLN A 188 -13.27 -4.61 25.05
N LYS A 189 -14.34 -4.38 25.80
CA LYS A 189 -14.98 -3.06 25.85
C LYS A 189 -13.99 -1.99 26.30
N GLY A 190 -13.82 -0.95 25.48
CA GLY A 190 -12.94 0.19 25.77
C GLY A 190 -11.50 0.01 25.30
N ASP A 191 -11.15 -1.11 24.69
CA ASP A 191 -9.83 -1.30 24.08
C ASP A 191 -9.57 -0.26 22.98
N THR A 192 -8.32 0.07 22.76
CA THR A 192 -7.86 0.75 21.54
C THR A 192 -6.88 -0.15 20.81
N CYS A 193 -6.70 0.05 19.49
CA CYS A 193 -5.65 -0.66 18.77
C CYS A 193 -4.27 -0.44 19.41
N LEU A 194 -4.01 0.77 19.90
CA LEU A 194 -2.75 1.10 20.56
C LEU A 194 -2.55 0.24 21.81
N ASP A 195 -3.57 0.15 22.67
CA ASP A 195 -3.47 -0.65 23.90
C ASP A 195 -3.32 -2.14 23.60
N ILE A 196 -4.07 -2.66 22.62
CA ILE A 196 -3.96 -4.07 22.19
C ILE A 196 -2.56 -4.36 21.66
N ALA A 197 -2.01 -3.49 20.80
CA ALA A 197 -0.69 -3.67 20.21
C ALA A 197 0.39 -3.66 21.30
N LEU A 198 0.40 -2.63 22.15
CA LEU A 198 1.36 -2.46 23.25
C LEU A 198 1.33 -3.66 24.21
N ASN A 199 0.15 -4.10 24.63
CA ASN A 199 0.00 -5.22 25.57
C ASN A 199 0.42 -6.57 24.97
N ASN A 200 0.48 -6.68 23.64
CA ASN A 200 0.96 -7.87 22.95
C ASN A 200 2.41 -7.76 22.47
N GLY A 201 3.07 -6.62 22.73
CA GLY A 201 4.46 -6.38 22.35
C GLY A 201 4.68 -6.23 20.85
N ILE A 202 3.69 -5.69 20.14
CA ILE A 202 3.75 -5.39 18.71
C ILE A 202 3.47 -3.90 18.47
N MET A 203 3.84 -3.40 17.29
CA MET A 203 3.49 -2.04 16.87
C MET A 203 2.06 -1.98 16.32
N SER A 204 1.45 -0.79 16.33
CA SER A 204 0.05 -0.61 15.87
C SER A 204 -0.12 -0.91 14.38
N ASP A 205 0.85 -0.55 13.55
CA ASP A 205 0.92 -0.91 12.12
C ASP A 205 0.99 -2.43 11.93
N GLN A 206 1.71 -3.16 12.80
CA GLN A 206 1.72 -4.63 12.78
C GLN A 206 0.34 -5.19 13.10
N LEU A 207 -0.34 -4.66 14.14
CA LEU A 207 -1.70 -5.07 14.46
C LEU A 207 -2.66 -4.85 13.28
N LEU A 208 -2.57 -3.69 12.61
CA LEU A 208 -3.34 -3.38 11.40
C LEU A 208 -2.98 -4.32 10.25
N SER A 209 -1.70 -4.59 10.02
CA SER A 209 -1.23 -5.49 8.96
C SER A 209 -1.73 -6.93 9.14
N TYR A 210 -1.84 -7.39 10.38
CA TYR A 210 -2.33 -8.74 10.71
C TYR A 210 -3.85 -8.83 10.61
N ASN A 211 -4.55 -7.69 10.63
CA ASN A 211 -6.00 -7.58 10.61
C ASN A 211 -6.41 -6.44 9.68
N SER A 212 -6.10 -6.58 8.39
CA SER A 212 -6.20 -5.49 7.38
C SER A 212 -7.61 -4.92 7.17
N GLN A 213 -8.63 -5.52 7.80
CA GLN A 213 -10.00 -5.03 7.84
C GLN A 213 -10.20 -3.89 8.85
N LEU A 214 -9.29 -3.75 9.82
CA LEU A 214 -9.22 -2.55 10.65
C LEU A 214 -8.80 -1.38 9.78
N ASN A 215 -9.52 -0.26 9.88
CA ASN A 215 -9.11 0.94 9.18
C ASN A 215 -7.87 1.56 9.83
N TRP A 216 -7.18 2.43 9.08
CA TRP A 216 -5.89 3.00 9.48
C TRP A 216 -5.94 3.75 10.82
N ASN A 217 -7.10 4.31 11.19
CA ASN A 217 -7.32 5.02 12.46
C ASN A 217 -8.05 4.17 13.52
N CYS A 218 -8.27 2.88 13.26
CA CYS A 218 -8.89 1.91 14.14
C CYS A 218 -10.26 2.34 14.72
N THR A 219 -11.04 3.14 14.00
CA THR A 219 -12.37 3.57 14.46
C THR A 219 -13.41 2.46 14.37
N ASN A 220 -13.16 1.41 13.57
CA ASN A 220 -14.06 0.27 13.40
C ASN A 220 -13.76 -0.92 14.34
N LEU A 221 -12.95 -0.72 15.38
CA LEU A 221 -12.54 -1.79 16.31
C LEU A 221 -13.72 -2.39 17.09
N HIS A 222 -14.64 -1.54 17.57
CA HIS A 222 -15.80 -1.95 18.37
C HIS A 222 -17.07 -2.04 17.52
N ASP A 223 -17.21 -1.15 16.54
CA ASP A 223 -18.42 -0.95 15.76
C ASP A 223 -18.15 -1.19 14.26
N ALA A 224 -17.70 -2.41 13.96
CA ALA A 224 -17.54 -2.88 12.60
C ALA A 224 -18.87 -2.93 11.85
N ASP A 225 -18.95 -2.29 10.69
CA ASP A 225 -20.10 -2.33 9.78
C ASP A 225 -19.67 -2.80 8.37
N PRO A 226 -20.12 -3.98 7.89
CA PRO A 226 -20.88 -4.99 8.62
C PRO A 226 -20.04 -5.64 9.75
N TYR A 227 -20.70 -6.21 10.75
CA TYR A 227 -20.01 -6.90 11.84
C TYR A 227 -19.27 -8.14 11.33
N TRP A 228 -17.93 -8.14 11.43
CA TRP A 228 -17.05 -9.22 10.96
C TRP A 228 -16.34 -9.98 12.10
N GLY A 229 -16.77 -9.77 13.35
CA GLY A 229 -16.19 -10.38 14.54
C GLY A 229 -15.29 -9.42 15.32
N SER A 230 -14.74 -9.92 16.43
CA SER A 230 -13.92 -9.17 17.40
C SER A 230 -12.64 -9.91 17.79
N THR A 231 -12.34 -11.03 17.13
CA THR A 231 -11.15 -11.84 17.38
C THR A 231 -10.07 -11.50 16.37
N LEU A 232 -8.98 -10.94 16.86
CA LEU A 232 -7.85 -10.42 16.08
C LEU A 232 -6.62 -11.31 16.21
N CYS A 233 -5.78 -11.30 15.18
CA CYS A 233 -4.43 -11.80 15.26
C CYS A 233 -3.51 -10.75 15.92
N VAL A 234 -2.77 -11.15 16.94
CA VAL A 234 -1.75 -10.31 17.61
C VAL A 234 -0.35 -10.94 17.50
N SER A 235 -0.19 -11.75 16.47
CA SER A 235 1.04 -12.37 16.00
C SER A 235 0.91 -12.56 14.49
N THR A 236 2.03 -12.67 13.79
CA THR A 236 2.07 -12.90 12.34
C THR A 236 1.18 -14.07 11.92
N PRO A 237 0.14 -13.84 11.08
CA PRO A 237 -0.63 -14.92 10.47
C PRO A 237 0.28 -15.83 9.64
N GLY A 238 0.19 -17.14 9.86
CA GLY A 238 1.11 -18.14 9.27
C GLY A 238 2.36 -18.39 10.11
N GLY A 239 2.52 -17.65 11.22
CA GLY A 239 3.69 -17.71 12.08
C GLY A 239 4.87 -16.93 11.53
N ILE A 240 6.00 -17.04 12.22
CA ILE A 240 7.28 -16.56 11.71
C ILE A 240 7.78 -17.66 10.77
N TYR A 241 8.17 -17.29 9.54
CA TYR A 241 8.89 -18.20 8.67
C TYR A 241 10.16 -18.66 9.39
N ALA A 242 10.12 -19.87 9.96
CA ALA A 242 11.23 -20.48 10.68
C ALA A 242 12.25 -21.07 9.71
N GLY A 243 12.48 -20.38 8.58
CA GLY A 243 13.24 -20.84 7.44
C GLY A 243 14.50 -21.60 7.83
N GLN A 244 14.88 -22.54 6.96
CA GLN A 244 16.25 -23.08 7.00
C GLN A 244 17.20 -21.88 7.13
N PRO A 245 18.16 -21.91 8.08
CA PRO A 245 19.14 -20.85 8.18
C PRO A 245 19.77 -20.72 6.81
N LEU A 246 19.52 -19.58 6.15
CA LEU A 246 20.16 -19.31 4.89
C LEU A 246 21.65 -19.34 5.16
N ASN A 247 22.38 -19.98 4.27
CA ASN A 247 23.83 -19.91 4.13
C ASN A 247 24.28 -18.49 3.72
N ASN A 248 23.74 -17.46 4.38
CA ASN A 248 24.12 -16.08 4.21
C ASN A 248 25.41 -15.86 4.98
N ASN A 249 26.51 -15.78 4.22
CA ASN A 249 27.78 -15.37 4.77
C ASN A 249 27.69 -13.87 5.09
N THR A 250 28.07 -13.52 6.33
CA THR A 250 28.51 -12.21 6.83
C THR A 250 27.53 -11.25 7.52
N ALA A 251 28.12 -10.50 8.45
CA ALA A 251 27.54 -9.84 9.61
C ALA A 251 27.17 -8.37 9.36
N ASN A 252 26.35 -7.87 10.27
CA ASN A 252 25.68 -6.58 10.33
C ASN A 252 26.64 -5.36 10.39
N THR A 253 27.30 -5.03 9.28
CA THR A 253 27.98 -3.75 9.02
C THR A 253 27.54 -3.20 7.66
N ASP A 254 27.54 -1.87 7.51
CA ASP A 254 27.25 -1.08 6.29
C ASP A 254 27.32 -1.90 4.97
N PRO A 255 26.25 -1.97 4.13
CA PRO A 255 26.18 -2.91 3.01
C PRO A 255 27.23 -2.61 1.93
N GLN A 256 28.40 -3.21 2.09
CA GLN A 256 29.47 -3.19 1.10
C GLN A 256 29.23 -4.27 0.05
N ARG A 257 29.73 -4.02 -1.17
CA ARG A 257 29.74 -5.02 -2.24
C ARG A 257 30.58 -6.22 -1.80
N ILE A 258 30.00 -7.42 -1.87
CA ILE A 258 30.74 -8.67 -1.71
C ILE A 258 30.68 -9.49 -2.99
N ASP A 259 31.77 -10.18 -3.30
CA ASP A 259 31.80 -11.05 -4.47
C ASP A 259 30.86 -12.27 -4.30
N PRO A 260 30.29 -12.80 -5.40
CA PRO A 260 29.45 -13.99 -5.35
C PRO A 260 30.14 -15.18 -4.69
N PRO A 261 29.39 -16.11 -4.06
CA PRO A 261 29.94 -17.30 -3.42
C PRO A 261 30.82 -18.13 -4.35
N ALA A 262 32.03 -18.45 -3.88
CA ALA A 262 32.99 -19.25 -4.66
C ALA A 262 32.41 -20.64 -4.97
N GLY A 263 32.37 -21.00 -6.25
CA GLY A 263 31.86 -22.29 -6.72
C GLY A 263 30.39 -22.30 -7.15
N ALA A 264 29.64 -21.20 -6.96
CA ALA A 264 28.29 -21.04 -7.50
C ALA A 264 28.30 -20.30 -8.84
N THR A 265 27.36 -20.62 -9.73
CA THR A 265 27.20 -19.91 -11.02
C THR A 265 26.30 -18.70 -10.81
N VAL A 266 26.78 -17.48 -11.05
CA VAL A 266 25.92 -16.29 -10.97
C VAL A 266 24.79 -16.40 -11.99
N ALA A 267 23.54 -16.28 -11.54
CA ALA A 267 22.38 -16.36 -12.42
C ALA A 267 22.42 -15.23 -13.46
N ASN A 268 21.97 -15.52 -14.68
CA ASN A 268 22.13 -14.60 -15.82
C ASN A 268 21.51 -13.22 -15.55
N GLY A 269 22.29 -12.17 -15.78
CA GLY A 269 21.86 -10.78 -15.59
C GLY A 269 21.84 -10.30 -14.13
N THR A 270 22.10 -11.16 -13.16
CA THR A 270 22.12 -10.78 -11.73
C THR A 270 23.13 -9.67 -11.48
N THR A 271 22.73 -8.65 -10.74
CA THR A 271 23.63 -7.55 -10.37
C THR A 271 24.81 -8.07 -9.53
N LEU A 272 26.01 -7.58 -9.84
CA LEU A 272 27.20 -7.82 -9.01
C LEU A 272 27.36 -6.78 -7.91
N GLU A 273 26.53 -5.73 -7.92
CA GLU A 273 26.48 -4.70 -6.88
C GLU A 273 25.58 -5.20 -5.73
N CYS A 274 26.06 -6.28 -5.10
CA CYS A 274 25.30 -7.05 -4.13
C CYS A 274 26.04 -7.18 -2.81
N SER A 275 25.32 -7.00 -1.71
CA SER A 275 25.84 -7.20 -0.35
C SER A 275 25.54 -8.59 0.21
N HIS A 276 24.54 -9.29 -0.32
CA HIS A 276 24.15 -10.62 0.16
C HIS A 276 23.71 -11.52 -0.99
N TRP A 277 24.27 -12.72 -1.04
CA TRP A 277 24.03 -13.70 -2.08
C TRP A 277 23.35 -14.94 -1.53
N LEU A 278 22.34 -15.43 -2.24
CA LEU A 278 21.75 -16.75 -2.04
C LEU A 278 22.34 -17.72 -3.07
N THR A 279 22.98 -18.79 -2.61
CA THR A 279 23.23 -19.95 -3.48
C THR A 279 22.05 -20.90 -3.37
N TYR A 280 21.25 -20.98 -4.43
CA TYR A 280 20.01 -21.74 -4.41
C TYR A 280 20.25 -23.24 -4.48
N ASP A 281 19.70 -24.00 -3.54
CA ASP A 281 19.87 -25.45 -3.42
C ASP A 281 18.69 -26.25 -4.00
N GLY A 282 17.63 -25.57 -4.46
CA GLY A 282 16.41 -26.22 -4.96
C GLY A 282 15.31 -26.41 -3.90
N GLY A 283 15.55 -26.01 -2.64
CA GLY A 283 14.67 -26.34 -1.51
C GLY A 283 13.61 -25.30 -1.14
N LEU A 284 13.69 -24.08 -1.69
CA LEU A 284 12.84 -22.95 -1.30
C LEU A 284 12.07 -22.37 -2.49
N SER A 285 10.81 -22.00 -2.29
CA SER A 285 10.10 -21.16 -3.25
C SER A 285 10.67 -19.74 -3.25
N CYS A 286 10.45 -19.00 -4.32
CA CYS A 286 10.79 -17.60 -4.47
C CYS A 286 10.14 -16.74 -3.38
N THR A 287 8.89 -17.03 -3.00
CA THR A 287 8.25 -16.36 -1.86
C THR A 287 8.99 -16.63 -0.55
N GLN A 288 9.42 -17.87 -0.31
CA GLN A 288 10.20 -18.22 0.88
C GLN A 288 11.57 -17.53 0.89
N ILE A 289 12.21 -17.40 -0.27
CA ILE A 289 13.48 -16.67 -0.44
C ILE A 289 13.30 -15.19 -0.14
N CYS A 290 12.25 -14.56 -0.70
CA CYS A 290 11.90 -13.16 -0.46
C CYS A 290 11.67 -12.88 1.04
N LEU A 291 10.85 -13.70 1.69
CA LEU A 291 10.56 -13.58 3.12
C LEU A 291 11.80 -13.79 3.98
N ALA A 292 12.65 -14.76 3.63
CA ALA A 292 13.85 -15.08 4.39
C ALA A 292 14.94 -14.00 4.33
N ASN A 293 14.95 -13.20 3.26
CA ASN A 293 15.94 -12.14 3.04
C ASN A 293 15.37 -10.72 3.19
N ASP A 294 14.11 -10.60 3.59
CA ASP A 294 13.39 -9.32 3.70
C ASP A 294 13.50 -8.49 2.40
N VAL A 295 13.29 -9.17 1.26
CA VAL A 295 13.38 -8.58 -0.07
C VAL A 295 12.04 -8.73 -0.78
N ALA A 296 11.46 -7.61 -1.20
CA ALA A 296 10.22 -7.61 -1.95
C ALA A 296 10.42 -8.28 -3.34
N ILE A 297 9.41 -9.00 -3.83
CA ILE A 297 9.52 -9.79 -5.07
C ILE A 297 9.83 -8.93 -6.30
N ASN A 298 9.35 -7.69 -6.33
CA ASN A 298 9.69 -6.72 -7.36
C ASN A 298 11.20 -6.43 -7.35
N LEU A 299 11.76 -6.09 -6.20
CA LEU A 299 13.20 -5.84 -6.07
C LEU A 299 13.98 -7.11 -6.41
N PHE A 300 13.62 -8.27 -5.84
CA PHE A 300 14.33 -9.53 -6.07
C PHE A 300 14.40 -9.91 -7.55
N THR A 301 13.33 -9.72 -8.31
CA THR A 301 13.32 -10.01 -9.76
C THR A 301 14.00 -8.93 -10.59
N GLU A 302 14.04 -7.68 -10.12
CA GLU A 302 14.75 -6.58 -10.77
C GLU A 302 16.28 -6.75 -10.68
N ILE A 303 16.79 -7.11 -9.50
CA ILE A 303 18.22 -7.37 -9.28
C ILE A 303 18.68 -8.73 -9.81
N ASN A 304 17.75 -9.63 -10.16
CA ASN A 304 18.00 -10.92 -10.79
C ASN A 304 17.14 -11.12 -12.06
N PRO A 305 17.45 -10.46 -13.19
CA PRO A 305 16.65 -10.46 -14.41
C PRO A 305 16.39 -11.83 -15.07
N SER A 306 17.08 -12.89 -14.66
CA SER A 306 16.73 -14.25 -15.04
C SER A 306 15.42 -14.75 -14.41
N LEU A 307 14.89 -14.04 -13.41
CA LEU A 307 13.66 -14.37 -12.70
C LEU A 307 12.54 -13.44 -13.13
N ASN A 308 11.34 -13.98 -13.33
CA ASN A 308 10.13 -13.20 -13.54
C ASN A 308 9.19 -13.34 -12.34
N LYS A 309 8.59 -12.24 -11.89
CA LYS A 309 7.69 -12.20 -10.73
C LYS A 309 6.55 -13.22 -10.76
N THR A 310 6.11 -13.63 -11.96
CA THR A 310 4.99 -14.58 -12.14
C THR A 310 5.43 -16.03 -12.33
N THR A 311 6.68 -16.28 -12.73
CA THR A 311 7.24 -17.62 -12.96
C THR A 311 8.47 -17.90 -12.10
N CYS A 312 8.69 -17.11 -11.04
CA CYS A 312 9.94 -17.08 -10.29
C CYS A 312 10.36 -18.46 -9.75
N ASP A 313 9.39 -19.26 -9.27
CA ASP A 313 9.65 -20.62 -8.77
C ASP A 313 10.21 -21.55 -9.86
N GLU A 314 9.78 -21.37 -11.10
CA GLU A 314 10.24 -22.15 -12.27
C GLU A 314 11.58 -21.63 -12.83
N ASP A 315 11.82 -20.32 -12.68
CA ASP A 315 13.03 -19.64 -13.17
C ASP A 315 14.27 -19.90 -12.27
N LEU A 316 14.04 -20.26 -11.00
CA LEU A 316 15.08 -20.61 -10.05
C LEU A 316 15.82 -21.89 -10.45
N LYS A 317 17.15 -21.84 -10.52
CA LYS A 317 18.00 -22.95 -10.93
C LYS A 317 18.96 -23.34 -9.81
N ALA A 318 18.85 -24.58 -9.34
CA ALA A 318 19.74 -25.10 -8.31
C ALA A 318 21.22 -24.99 -8.73
N GLY A 319 22.08 -24.57 -7.81
CA GLY A 319 23.50 -24.29 -8.03
C GLY A 319 23.79 -22.87 -8.51
N ASN A 320 22.77 -22.07 -8.84
CA ASN A 320 22.98 -20.66 -9.16
C ASN A 320 23.05 -19.79 -7.90
N ALA A 321 23.82 -18.69 -8.01
CA ALA A 321 23.83 -17.60 -7.05
C ALA A 321 22.94 -16.45 -7.53
N TYR A 322 22.07 -15.98 -6.64
CA TYR A 322 21.16 -14.86 -6.82
C TYR A 322 21.50 -13.76 -5.81
N CYS A 323 21.42 -12.50 -6.23
CA CYS A 323 21.53 -11.39 -5.30
C CYS A 323 20.23 -11.29 -4.49
N VAL A 324 20.31 -11.18 -3.16
CA VAL A 324 19.12 -11.03 -2.31
C VAL A 324 19.11 -9.70 -1.57
N LYS A 325 20.21 -8.96 -1.59
CA LYS A 325 20.29 -7.60 -1.04
C LYS A 325 21.27 -6.76 -1.86
N PRO A 326 20.80 -5.87 -2.75
CA PRO A 326 21.69 -5.01 -3.51
C PRO A 326 22.34 -3.96 -2.59
N ILE A 327 23.43 -3.36 -3.03
CA ILE A 327 23.98 -2.16 -2.37
C ILE A 327 23.29 -0.90 -2.90
N THR A 328 23.41 0.22 -2.18
CA THR A 328 22.92 1.52 -2.66
C THR A 328 23.55 1.90 -4.00
N GLY A 329 22.71 2.26 -4.97
CA GLY A 329 23.15 2.64 -6.32
C GLY A 329 23.50 1.48 -7.26
N TRP A 330 23.03 0.27 -6.95
CA TRP A 330 23.15 -0.91 -7.81
C TRP A 330 22.56 -0.71 -9.22
N ASP A 331 21.60 0.19 -9.35
CA ASP A 331 20.86 0.57 -10.55
C ASP A 331 21.47 1.79 -11.27
N LEU A 332 22.53 2.38 -10.72
CA LEU A 332 23.19 3.51 -11.34
C LEU A 332 24.00 3.07 -12.57
N PRO A 333 24.00 3.85 -13.67
CA PRO A 333 24.85 3.59 -14.81
C PRO A 333 26.32 3.56 -14.35
N ALA A 334 27.03 2.47 -14.64
CA ALA A 334 28.43 2.33 -14.25
C ALA A 334 29.25 3.55 -14.73
N PHE A 335 29.73 4.36 -13.79
CA PHE A 335 30.79 5.31 -14.09
C PHE A 335 32.01 4.50 -14.49
N THR A 336 32.36 4.52 -15.78
CA THR A 336 33.61 3.98 -16.30
C THR A 336 34.76 4.64 -15.56
N LYS A 337 35.23 4.02 -14.47
CA LYS A 337 36.50 4.34 -13.84
C LYS A 337 37.58 3.92 -14.82
N THR A 338 38.12 4.88 -15.55
CA THR A 338 39.43 4.77 -16.19
C THR A 338 40.46 4.57 -15.08
N ALA A 339 40.74 3.31 -14.75
CA ALA A 339 41.81 2.94 -13.85
C ALA A 339 43.15 3.23 -14.54
N THR A 340 43.77 4.38 -14.26
CA THR A 340 45.23 4.49 -14.40
C THR A 340 45.84 3.60 -13.32
N GLY A 341 46.35 2.46 -13.77
CA GLY A 341 47.00 1.47 -12.93
C GLY A 341 48.18 2.05 -12.18
N GLN A 342 48.34 1.61 -10.94
CA GLN A 342 49.65 1.61 -10.31
C GLN A 342 49.76 0.37 -9.43
N ALA A 343 50.55 -0.58 -9.93
CA ALA A 343 51.02 -1.73 -9.18
C ALA A 343 51.85 -1.25 -7.98
N THR A 344 51.68 -1.85 -6.81
CA THR A 344 52.72 -1.85 -5.79
C THR A 344 52.78 -3.18 -5.06
N ALA A 345 53.98 -3.76 -5.15
CA ALA A 345 54.42 -4.92 -4.40
C ALA A 345 54.81 -4.52 -2.96
N THR A 346 54.53 -5.46 -2.04
CA THR A 346 55.18 -5.82 -0.76
C THR A 346 56.17 -4.91 -0.01
N LYS A 347 55.93 -4.92 1.31
CA LYS A 347 56.84 -4.93 2.50
C LYS A 347 57.33 -3.61 3.13
N SER A 348 56.80 -3.39 4.34
CA SER A 348 57.48 -3.17 5.64
C SER A 348 58.64 -2.18 5.75
N ALA A 349 58.46 -1.08 6.50
CA ALA A 349 59.13 -0.77 7.78
C ALA A 349 58.98 0.72 8.16
N SER A 350 58.70 0.97 9.45
CA SER A 350 58.90 2.24 10.20
C SER A 350 60.41 2.38 10.54
N PRO A 351 60.98 3.49 11.10
CA PRO A 351 60.30 4.58 11.82
C PRO A 351 60.89 6.02 11.73
N SER A 352 60.14 6.94 12.36
CA SER A 352 60.57 8.15 13.11
C SER A 352 61.09 9.40 12.37
N GLY A 353 60.55 10.57 12.74
CA GLY A 353 61.30 11.84 12.66
C GLY A 353 60.55 13.13 12.30
N THR A 354 60.05 13.81 13.33
CA THR A 354 60.15 15.29 13.56
C THR A 354 59.17 16.30 12.90
N LYS A 355 58.60 17.09 13.82
CA LYS A 355 57.88 18.39 13.76
C LYS A 355 58.23 19.34 12.59
N SER A 356 57.24 20.07 12.06
CA SER A 356 57.07 21.53 12.29
C SER A 356 55.94 22.17 11.46
N THR A 357 55.14 22.98 12.16
CA THR A 357 54.47 24.25 11.77
C THR A 357 53.44 24.33 10.63
N ALA A 358 52.25 24.76 11.03
CA ALA A 358 51.15 25.27 10.22
C ALA A 358 51.52 26.51 9.40
N ALA A 359 50.97 26.59 8.18
CA ALA A 359 50.74 27.83 7.47
C ALA A 359 49.45 27.69 6.64
N THR A 360 48.49 28.54 6.98
CA THR A 360 47.19 28.73 6.37
C THR A 360 47.36 29.34 4.98
N ALA A 361 46.80 28.71 3.94
CA ALA A 361 46.60 29.32 2.63
C ALA A 361 45.22 28.91 2.12
N SER A 362 44.29 29.87 2.18
CA SER A 362 42.93 29.76 1.66
C SER A 362 42.99 29.69 0.13
N ALA A 363 42.52 28.60 -0.46
CA ALA A 363 42.33 28.45 -1.89
C ALA A 363 40.85 28.71 -2.24
N PRO A 364 40.55 29.33 -3.41
CA PRO A 364 39.20 29.76 -3.73
C PRO A 364 38.27 28.56 -3.89
N GLN A 365 37.17 28.53 -3.12
CA GLN A 365 36.07 27.59 -3.32
C GLN A 365 35.53 27.75 -4.75
N THR A 366 35.73 26.72 -5.55
CA THR A 366 34.98 26.51 -6.79
C THR A 366 33.67 25.88 -6.38
N SER A 367 32.60 26.69 -6.38
CA SER A 367 31.24 26.24 -6.14
C SER A 367 30.79 25.33 -7.29
N THR A 368 30.87 24.02 -7.05
CA THR A 368 30.10 23.07 -7.85
C THR A 368 28.66 23.15 -7.36
N SER A 369 27.78 23.67 -8.20
CA SER A 369 26.33 23.67 -7.98
C SER A 369 25.88 22.22 -7.82
N GLU A 370 25.59 21.81 -6.59
CA GLU A 370 25.06 20.49 -6.25
C GLU A 370 23.70 20.32 -6.96
N LYS A 371 23.52 19.18 -7.63
CA LYS A 371 22.33 18.91 -8.43
C LYS A 371 21.16 18.68 -7.47
N VAL A 372 20.24 19.65 -7.39
CA VAL A 372 18.99 19.53 -6.63
C VAL A 372 18.20 18.32 -7.18
N PRO A 373 17.83 17.33 -6.35
CA PRO A 373 17.03 16.19 -6.76
C PRO A 373 15.60 16.60 -7.14
N SER A 374 14.84 15.72 -7.77
CA SER A 374 13.45 16.00 -8.17
C SER A 374 12.60 14.72 -8.04
N PRO A 375 11.36 14.79 -7.54
CA PRO A 375 10.65 16.00 -7.11
C PRO A 375 11.00 16.43 -5.66
N THR A 376 11.17 17.73 -5.42
CA THR A 376 11.35 18.27 -4.06
C THR A 376 10.03 18.73 -3.47
N GLN A 377 9.86 18.54 -2.16
CA GLN A 377 8.68 19.07 -1.47
C GLN A 377 8.76 20.62 -1.41
N PRO A 378 7.63 21.34 -1.58
CA PRO A 378 7.62 22.78 -1.42
C PRO A 378 8.08 23.23 -0.03
N GLY A 379 8.72 24.40 0.07
CA GLY A 379 9.10 25.01 1.35
C GLY A 379 10.40 24.47 1.98
N ILE A 380 11.24 23.83 1.19
CA ILE A 380 12.64 23.52 1.54
C ILE A 380 13.46 24.82 1.55
N VAL A 381 14.39 24.92 2.52
CA VAL A 381 15.31 26.05 2.64
C VAL A 381 16.31 26.12 1.48
N ASP A 382 16.62 27.32 1.00
CA ASP A 382 17.50 27.54 -0.15
C ASP A 382 18.94 27.05 0.07
N SER A 383 19.39 26.97 1.32
CA SER A 383 20.75 26.51 1.69
C SER A 383 20.86 24.99 1.80
N CYS A 384 19.84 24.23 1.37
CA CYS A 384 19.86 22.79 1.44
C CYS A 384 20.94 22.18 0.54
N ASN A 385 21.78 21.33 1.12
CA ASN A 385 22.84 20.61 0.41
C ASN A 385 22.79 19.09 0.62
N GLN A 386 21.92 18.60 1.51
CA GLN A 386 21.74 17.17 1.73
C GLN A 386 20.25 16.81 1.73
N TRP A 387 19.91 15.73 1.05
CA TRP A 387 18.54 15.37 0.70
C TRP A 387 18.19 13.96 1.18
N HIS A 388 16.94 13.77 1.58
CA HIS A 388 16.36 12.48 1.89
C HIS A 388 15.09 12.28 1.05
N TYR A 389 14.94 11.12 0.43
CA TYR A 389 13.75 10.74 -0.31
C TYR A 389 12.78 10.05 0.65
N VAL A 390 11.57 10.58 0.78
CA VAL A 390 10.58 10.06 1.73
C VAL A 390 9.95 8.79 1.17
N ASP A 391 10.19 7.66 1.83
CA ASP A 391 9.64 6.34 1.50
C ASP A 391 8.52 5.92 2.48
N ASN A 392 7.84 4.81 2.14
CA ASN A 392 6.68 4.36 2.91
C ASN A 392 7.11 3.90 4.30
N GLY A 393 6.56 4.53 5.34
CA GLY A 393 6.92 4.29 6.74
C GLY A 393 7.86 5.34 7.34
N ASP A 394 8.36 6.29 6.56
CA ASP A 394 9.14 7.40 7.08
C ASP A 394 8.27 8.40 7.85
N GLY A 395 8.83 8.89 8.96
CA GLY A 395 8.31 10.02 9.72
C GLY A 395 9.43 11.01 10.02
N CYS A 396 9.07 12.25 10.30
CA CYS A 396 10.04 13.32 10.56
C CYS A 396 10.99 12.97 11.71
N TYR A 397 10.50 12.22 12.70
CA TYR A 397 11.32 11.72 13.80
C TYR A 397 12.35 10.68 13.33
N SER A 398 11.93 9.67 12.55
CA SER A 398 12.85 8.62 12.04
C SER A 398 13.88 9.19 11.07
N ILE A 399 13.48 10.15 10.24
CA ILE A 399 14.39 10.87 9.33
C ILE A 399 15.40 11.67 10.15
N ALA A 400 14.94 12.45 11.14
CA ALA A 400 15.84 13.26 11.95
C ALA A 400 16.86 12.41 12.73
N GLU A 401 16.42 11.27 13.27
CA GLU A 401 17.28 10.31 13.95
C GLU A 401 18.34 9.69 13.01
N THR A 402 17.92 9.31 11.81
CA THR A 402 18.78 8.71 10.77
C THR A 402 19.93 9.62 10.37
N TYR A 403 19.68 10.93 10.23
CA TYR A 403 20.72 11.90 9.87
C TYR A 403 21.37 12.59 11.08
N HIS A 404 21.01 12.17 12.28
CA HIS A 404 21.51 12.75 13.54
C HIS A 404 21.30 14.28 13.62
N ILE A 405 20.18 14.76 13.08
CA ILE A 405 19.79 16.18 13.09
C ILE A 405 18.75 16.44 14.17
N ASN A 406 18.74 17.64 14.72
CA ASN A 406 17.67 18.02 15.64
C ASN A 406 16.35 18.11 14.86
N LEU A 407 15.28 17.52 15.38
CA LEU A 407 13.96 17.57 14.75
C LEU A 407 13.47 19.01 14.52
N ALA A 408 13.82 19.94 15.41
CA ALA A 408 13.52 21.35 15.23
C ALA A 408 14.24 21.97 14.02
N ASP A 409 15.48 21.55 13.75
CA ASP A 409 16.23 21.99 12.57
C ASP A 409 15.66 21.37 11.30
N PHE A 410 15.24 20.10 11.35
CA PHE A 410 14.53 19.46 10.24
C PHE A 410 13.25 20.23 9.86
N TYR A 411 12.41 20.60 10.83
CA TYR A 411 11.22 21.41 10.56
C TYR A 411 11.55 22.81 10.03
N LYS A 412 12.64 23.41 10.53
CA LYS A 412 13.12 24.70 10.05
C LYS A 412 13.58 24.64 8.59
N TRP A 413 14.23 23.55 8.17
CA TRP A 413 14.67 23.34 6.80
C TRP A 413 13.54 22.94 5.85
N ASN A 414 12.41 22.44 6.36
CA ASN A 414 11.29 21.91 5.59
C ASN A 414 9.94 22.51 6.03
N SER A 415 9.74 23.80 5.77
CA SER A 415 8.62 24.57 6.35
C SER A 415 7.20 24.06 6.04
N LYS A 416 7.00 23.30 4.96
CA LYS A 416 5.68 22.74 4.60
C LYS A 416 5.40 21.36 5.16
N VAL A 417 6.38 20.73 5.81
CA VAL A 417 6.17 19.47 6.53
C VAL A 417 5.32 19.68 7.78
N GLY A 418 5.29 20.91 8.32
CA GLY A 418 4.59 21.22 9.57
C GLY A 418 5.39 20.81 10.80
N ASN A 419 4.95 21.26 11.98
CA ASN A 419 5.60 20.96 13.26
C ASN A 419 5.13 19.63 13.89
N ASP A 420 4.13 19.00 13.31
CA ASP A 420 3.54 17.71 13.69
C ASP A 420 3.79 16.61 12.64
N CYS A 421 4.62 16.89 11.63
CA CYS A 421 4.94 16.01 10.51
C CYS A 421 3.76 15.65 9.57
N SER A 422 2.58 16.22 9.77
CA SER A 422 1.38 15.90 8.98
C SER A 422 1.53 16.26 7.49
N GLY A 423 2.44 17.16 7.16
CA GLY A 423 2.72 17.61 5.80
C GLY A 423 3.87 16.88 5.11
N LEU A 424 4.42 15.80 5.66
CA LEU A 424 5.49 15.03 5.00
C LEU A 424 4.94 14.27 3.79
N TRP A 425 5.43 14.58 2.58
CA TRP A 425 4.91 13.98 1.35
C TRP A 425 5.71 12.74 0.94
N LEU A 426 5.03 11.61 0.85
CA LEU A 426 5.58 10.38 0.29
C LEU A 426 6.06 10.60 -1.15
N HIS A 427 7.21 10.02 -1.50
CA HIS A 427 7.84 10.12 -2.82
C HIS A 427 8.39 11.51 -3.21
N TYR A 428 8.62 12.39 -2.24
CA TYR A 428 9.29 13.67 -2.43
C TYR A 428 10.61 13.73 -1.65
N TYR A 429 11.54 14.56 -2.13
CA TYR A 429 12.77 14.87 -1.42
C TYR A 429 12.55 15.98 -0.38
N VAL A 430 13.10 15.79 0.81
CA VAL A 430 13.17 16.77 1.92
C VAL A 430 14.63 17.06 2.29
N CYS A 431 14.86 18.20 2.93
CA CYS A 431 16.17 18.64 3.34
C CYS A 431 16.60 18.03 4.67
N VAL A 432 17.80 17.47 4.71
CA VAL A 432 18.40 16.88 5.92
C VAL A 432 19.77 17.45 6.24
N GLY A 433 20.21 18.48 5.52
CA GLY A 433 21.44 19.20 5.80
C GLY A 433 21.53 20.52 5.03
N VAL A 434 22.18 21.50 5.65
CA VAL A 434 22.49 22.80 5.05
C VAL A 434 24.00 23.03 5.08
N ALA A 435 24.53 23.70 4.06
CA ALA A 435 25.93 24.12 4.06
C ALA A 435 26.16 25.16 5.17
N SER A 436 27.22 24.97 5.98
CA SER A 436 27.62 25.89 7.05
C SER A 436 28.29 27.15 6.53
#